data_AF-F0G853-F1
#
_entry.id   AF-F0G853-F1
#
_cell.length_a   1.000
_cell.length_b   1.000
_cell.length_c   1.000
_cell.angle_alpha   90.00
_cell.angle_beta   90.00
_cell.angle_gamma   90.00
#
_symmetry.space_group_name_H-M   'P 1'
#
loop_
_entity.id
_entity.type
_entity.pdbx_description
1 polymer ?
#
loop_
_entity_poly.entity_id
_entity_poly.type
_entity_poly.pdbx_seq_one_letter_code
_entity_poly.pdbx_strand_id
1 'polypeptide(L)' 'TNRDLEQAVRDGSFRADLYYRINVYPVLIPPLRERQDDIALLADAMLARFASLHGKPAPTLTDYAYDALRGYRWPGNVRE' A
#
# COMPACT_ATOMS: atom_id res chain seq x y z
N THR A 1 -9.86 4.27 6.24
CA THR A 1 -9.32 4.39 7.62
C THR A 1 -8.59 3.10 7.94
N ASN A 2 -7.33 3.14 8.40
CA ASN A 2 -6.65 1.93 8.90
C ASN A 2 -7.14 1.56 10.33
N ARG A 3 -8.40 1.86 10.61
CA ARG A 3 -9.06 1.64 11.90
C ARG A 3 -10.18 0.64 11.65
N ASP A 4 -10.28 -0.33 12.53
CA ASP A 4 -11.40 -1.26 12.56
C ASP A 4 -12.68 -0.47 12.86
N LEU A 5 -13.52 -0.30 11.82
CA LEU A 5 -14.75 0.46 11.92
C LEU A 5 -15.81 -0.29 12.73
N GLU A 6 -15.76 -1.62 12.75
CA GLU A 6 -16.68 -2.42 13.54
C GLU A 6 -16.40 -2.23 15.03
N GLN A 7 -15.13 -2.30 15.43
CA GLN A 7 -14.73 -2.00 16.80
C GLN A 7 -15.04 -0.54 17.19
N ALA A 8 -14.81 0.41 16.27
CA ALA A 8 -15.12 1.81 16.51
C ALA A 8 -16.62 2.07 16.76
N VAL A 9 -17.52 1.29 16.13
CA VAL A 9 -18.97 1.33 16.42
C VAL A 9 -19.27 0.77 17.81
N ARG A 10 -18.65 -0.35 18.20
CA ARG A 10 -18.83 -0.94 19.54
C ARG A 10 -18.38 0.01 20.66
N ASP A 11 -17.30 0.75 20.42
CA ASP A 11 -16.72 1.70 21.38
C ASP A 11 -17.46 3.06 21.39
N GLY A 12 -18.53 3.22 20.60
CA GLY A 12 -19.31 4.47 20.51
C GLY A 12 -18.60 5.63 19.79
N SER A 13 -17.37 5.40 19.31
CA SER A 13 -16.57 6.39 18.58
C SER A 13 -16.95 6.53 17.10
N PHE A 14 -17.79 5.63 16.59
CA PHE A 14 -18.31 5.66 15.23
C PHE A 14 -19.82 5.39 15.18
N ARG A 15 -20.49 6.11 14.29
CA ARG A 15 -21.95 6.01 14.11
C ARG A 15 -22.33 4.71 13.41
N ALA A 16 -23.19 3.92 14.06
CA ALA A 16 -23.68 2.65 13.51
C ALA A 16 -24.43 2.83 12.18
N ASP A 17 -25.29 3.85 12.07
CA ASP A 17 -26.07 4.09 10.85
C ASP A 17 -25.18 4.44 9.64
N LEU A 18 -24.09 5.19 9.86
CA LEU A 18 -23.10 5.47 8.84
C LEU A 18 -22.31 4.21 8.46
N TYR A 19 -21.92 3.39 9.45
CA TYR A 19 -21.22 2.12 9.21
C TYR A 19 -22.02 1.20 8.28
N TYR A 20 -23.31 1.00 8.54
CA TYR A 20 -24.17 0.18 7.69
C TYR A 20 -24.32 0.73 6.26
N ARG A 21 -24.22 2.05 6.05
CA ARG A 21 -24.30 2.66 4.71
C ARG A 21 -23.01 2.54 3.91
N ILE A 22 -21.85 2.61 4.55
CA ILE A 22 -20.56 2.58 3.86
C ILE A 22 -19.98 1.17 3.75
N ASN A 23 -20.38 0.26 4.63
CA ASN A 23 -19.86 -1.11 4.67
C ASN A 23 -20.73 -2.12 3.89
N VAL A 24 -21.49 -1.66 2.89
CA VAL A 24 -22.33 -2.53 2.05
C VAL A 24 -21.47 -3.43 1.15
N TYR A 25 -20.35 -2.89 0.65
CA TYR A 25 -19.37 -3.62 -0.17
C TYR A 25 -17.95 -3.25 0.29
N PRO A 26 -17.39 -3.92 1.30
CA PRO A 26 -16.04 -3.66 1.75
C PRO A 26 -15.02 -4.08 0.68
N VAL A 27 -14.13 -3.16 0.30
CA VAL A 27 -12.96 -3.46 -0.52
C VAL A 27 -11.74 -3.55 0.40
N LEU A 28 -11.30 -4.78 0.64
CA LEU A 28 -10.10 -5.06 1.42
C LEU A 28 -8.87 -4.90 0.52
N ILE A 29 -7.98 -3.98 0.90
CA ILE A 29 -6.70 -3.80 0.22
C ILE A 29 -5.65 -4.58 1.01
N PRO A 30 -5.06 -5.66 0.45
CA PRO A 30 -4.04 -6.42 1.16
C PRO A 30 -2.79 -5.56 1.39
N PRO A 31 -2.06 -5.77 2.50
CA PRO A 31 -0.77 -5.13 2.72
C PRO A 31 0.25 -5.58 1.66
N LEU A 32 1.28 -4.77 1.42
CA LEU A 32 2.25 -5.02 0.35
C LEU A 32 2.98 -6.37 0.49
N ARG A 33 3.22 -6.82 1.73
CA ARG A 33 3.80 -8.15 2.05
C ARG A 33 2.99 -9.35 1.54
N GLU A 34 1.69 -9.18 1.30
CA GLU A 34 0.78 -10.22 0.79
C GLU A 34 0.65 -10.16 -0.75
N ARG A 35 1.28 -9.18 -1.40
CA ARG A 35 1.29 -8.96 -2.86
C ARG A 35 2.69 -8.61 -3.35
N GLN A 36 3.64 -9.48 -3.06
CA GLN A 36 5.06 -9.26 -3.37
C GLN A 36 5.34 -9.14 -4.87
N ASP A 37 4.50 -9.75 -5.71
CA ASP A 37 4.61 -9.66 -7.17
C ASP A 37 4.38 -8.24 -7.70
N ASP A 38 3.62 -7.41 -6.96
CA ASP A 38 3.38 -6.00 -7.32
C ASP A 38 4.61 -5.11 -7.08
N ILE A 39 5.58 -5.55 -6.25
CA ILE A 39 6.70 -4.73 -5.79
C ILE A 39 7.57 -4.25 -6.96
N ALA A 40 7.87 -5.13 -7.92
CA ALA A 40 8.70 -4.78 -9.06
C ALA A 40 8.04 -3.68 -9.92
N LEU A 41 6.76 -3.87 -10.25
CA LEU A 41 5.99 -2.90 -11.03
C LEU A 41 5.86 -1.55 -10.33
N LEU A 42 5.62 -1.57 -9.01
CA LEU A 42 5.55 -0.35 -8.20
C LEU A 42 6.90 0.38 -8.14
N ALA A 43 8.00 -0.35 -7.93
CA ALA A 43 9.35 0.21 -7.89
C ALA A 43 9.71 0.89 -9.22
N ASP A 44 9.45 0.21 -10.34
CA ASP A 44 9.75 0.75 -11.67
C ASP A 44 8.93 2.02 -11.97
N ALA A 45 7.64 2.00 -11.62
CA ALA A 45 6.77 3.16 -11.78
C ALA A 45 7.23 4.35 -10.92
N MET A 46 7.68 4.10 -9.68
CA MET A 46 8.22 5.14 -8.81
C MET A 46 9.53 5.70 -9.35
N LEU A 47 10.46 4.83 -9.78
CA LEU A 47 11.74 5.26 -10.35
C LEU A 47 11.53 6.11 -11.59
N ALA A 48 10.66 5.70 -12.51
CA ALA A 48 10.32 6.48 -13.69
C ALA A 48 9.72 7.85 -13.32
N ARG A 49 8.79 7.88 -12.35
CA ARG A 49 8.16 9.12 -11.88
C ARG A 49 9.16 10.08 -11.26
N PHE A 50 10.02 9.61 -10.36
CA PHE A 50 10.97 10.47 -9.66
C PHE A 50 12.15 10.88 -10.55
N ALA A 51 12.60 10.00 -11.45
CA ALA A 51 13.60 10.36 -12.45
C ALA A 51 13.11 11.49 -13.35
N SER A 52 11.87 11.40 -13.84
CA SER A 52 11.20 12.46 -14.59
C SER A 52 11.09 13.76 -13.79
N LEU A 53 10.62 13.68 -12.52
CA LEU A 53 10.48 14.85 -11.63
C LEU A 53 11.81 15.60 -11.41
N HIS A 54 12.93 14.88 -11.37
CA HIS A 54 14.25 15.44 -11.12
C HIS A 54 15.09 15.66 -12.39
N GLY A 55 14.53 15.41 -13.59
CA GLY A 55 15.24 15.56 -14.86
C GLY A 55 16.44 14.63 -15.00
N LYS A 56 16.38 13.43 -14.41
CA LYS A 56 17.44 12.41 -14.43
C LYS A 56 16.99 11.19 -15.24
N PRO A 57 17.92 10.41 -15.82
CA PRO A 57 17.57 9.09 -16.35
C PRO A 57 17.08 8.18 -15.22
N ALA A 58 16.09 7.34 -15.51
CA ALA A 58 15.59 6.35 -14.56
C ALA A 58 16.66 5.28 -14.33
N PRO A 59 17.07 5.04 -13.07
CA PRO A 59 18.00 3.95 -12.78
C PRO A 59 17.29 2.60 -12.95
N THR A 60 18.06 1.58 -13.30
CA THR A 60 17.59 0.19 -13.29
C THR A 60 18.06 -0.46 -11.99
N LEU A 61 17.17 -1.20 -11.33
CA LEU A 61 17.54 -1.98 -10.16
C LEU A 61 18.19 -3.30 -10.60
N THR A 62 19.15 -3.77 -9.81
CA THR A 62 19.72 -5.11 -10.01
C THR A 62 18.74 -6.18 -9.53
N ASP A 63 18.89 -7.41 -10.01
CA ASP A 63 18.08 -8.55 -9.52
C ASP A 63 18.19 -8.71 -8.00
N TYR A 64 19.39 -8.53 -7.46
CA TYR A 64 19.64 -8.53 -6.01
C TYR A 64 18.82 -7.45 -5.27
N ALA A 65 18.68 -6.26 -5.85
CA ALA A 65 17.88 -5.20 -5.25
C ALA A 65 16.39 -5.56 -5.28
N TYR A 66 15.87 -6.13 -6.37
CA TYR A 66 14.49 -6.61 -6.41
C TYR A 66 14.24 -7.73 -5.39
N ASP A 67 15.18 -8.66 -5.23
CA ASP A 67 15.05 -9.73 -4.23
C ASP A 67 15.04 -9.18 -2.81
N ALA A 68 15.88 -8.19 -2.51
CA ALA A 68 15.87 -7.50 -1.23
C ALA A 68 14.52 -6.78 -0.98
N LEU A 69 13.97 -6.11 -2.00
CA LEU A 69 12.67 -5.45 -1.92
C LEU A 69 11.54 -6.47 -1.69
N ARG A 70 11.56 -7.63 -2.35
CA ARG A 70 10.56 -8.70 -2.15
C ARG A 70 10.66 -9.34 -0.75
N GLY A 71 11.87 -9.51 -0.23
CA GLY A 71 12.12 -10.13 1.08
C GLY A 71 11.76 -9.25 2.28
N TYR A 72 11.46 -7.98 2.06
CA TYR A 72 11.13 -7.04 3.14
C TYR A 72 9.63 -7.00 3.47
N ARG A 73 9.29 -6.73 4.74
CA ARG A 73 7.90 -6.82 5.23
C ARG A 73 7.04 -5.58 4.94
N TRP A 74 7.64 -4.47 4.56
CA TRP A 74 6.93 -3.22 4.22
C TRP A 74 5.89 -2.77 5.27
N PRO A 75 6.28 -2.49 6.53
CA PRO A 75 5.36 -1.96 7.54
C PRO A 75 4.68 -0.65 7.08
N GLY A 76 5.36 0.18 6.28
CA GLY A 76 4.80 1.40 5.69
C GLY A 76 4.03 1.18 4.38
N ASN A 77 3.96 -0.05 3.86
CA ASN A 77 3.42 -0.38 2.53
C ASN A 77 4.04 0.54 1.46
N VAL A 78 3.25 0.96 0.45
CA VAL A 78 3.65 1.80 -0.68
C VAL A 78 4.23 3.17 -0.27
N ARG A 79 4.03 3.62 0.98
CA ARG A 79 4.56 4.91 1.44
C ARG A 79 6.04 4.85 1.80
N GLU A 80 6.47 3.71 2.34
CA GLU A 80 7.88 3.42 2.64
C GLU A 80 8.63 3.18 1.33
#